data_AF-A0A7W1LBU4-F1
#
_entry.id   AF-A0A7W1LBU4-F1
#
_cell.length_a   1.000
_cell.length_b   1.000
_cell.length_c   1.000
_cell.angle_alpha   90.00
_cell.angle_beta   90.00
_cell.angle_gamma   90.00
#
_symmetry.space_group_name_H-M   'P 1'
#
loop_
_entity.id
_entity.type
_entity.pdbx_description
1 polymer ?
#
loop_
_entity_poly.entity_id
_entity_poly.type
_entity_poly.pdbx_seq_one_letter_code
_entity_poly.pdbx_strand_id
1 'polypeptide(L)'
;MMASQTIKTNGGKILQETSASGAKGMLLRTNSPEKFFFRVYRGDGTFNDYQILHDDLSVTIDEDALASFYENENGDKFLDHSPNVFGWETTQPKN
;
A
#
# COMPACT_ATOMS: atom_id res chain seq x y z
N MET A 1 -9.85 -3.11 15.71
CA MET A 1 -8.78 -2.12 15.49
C MET A 1 -7.65 -2.87 14.82
N MET A 2 -7.19 -2.47 13.64
CA MET A 2 -6.00 -3.09 13.03
C MET A 2 -4.78 -2.71 13.87
N ALA A 3 -3.88 -3.65 14.13
CA ALA A 3 -2.69 -3.36 14.91
C ALA A 3 -1.77 -2.42 14.11
N SER A 4 -1.29 -1.35 14.75
CA SER A 4 -0.32 -0.43 14.17
C SER A 4 1.00 -0.52 14.92
N GLN A 5 2.11 -0.34 14.21
CA GLN A 5 3.45 -0.39 14.76
C GLN A 5 4.28 0.80 14.26
N THR A 6 5.23 1.22 15.08
CA THR A 6 6.21 2.23 14.68
C THR A 6 7.37 1.55 13.97
N ILE A 7 7.78 2.10 12.83
CA ILE A 7 8.92 1.64 12.05
C ILE A 7 9.93 2.77 11.86
N LYS A 8 11.21 2.40 11.77
CA LYS A 8 12.28 3.33 11.39
C LYS A 8 12.86 2.90 10.06
N THR A 9 12.76 3.77 9.06
CA THR A 9 13.33 3.53 7.74
C THR A 9 14.85 3.66 7.77
N ASN A 10 15.54 3.10 6.77
CA ASN A 10 17.00 3.25 6.63
C ASN A 10 17.44 4.72 6.48
N GLY A 11 16.55 5.58 5.96
CA GLY A 11 16.75 7.03 5.87
C GLY A 11 16.50 7.78 7.17
N GLY A 12 16.26 7.08 8.29
CA GLY A 12 16.04 7.65 9.61
C GLY A 12 14.63 8.18 9.87
N LYS A 13 13.71 8.12 8.90
CA LYS A 13 12.32 8.53 9.08
C LYS A 13 11.57 7.56 9.97
N ILE A 14 10.71 8.08 10.84
CA ILE A 14 9.78 7.33 11.67
C ILE A 14 8.41 7.34 11.01
N LEU A 15 7.78 6.17 10.89
CA LEU A 15 6.42 6.04 10.35
C LEU A 15 5.58 5.19 11.30
N GLN A 16 4.29 5.50 11.39
CA GLN A 16 3.29 4.57 11.90
C GLN A 16 2.82 3.71 10.74
N GLU A 17 2.95 2.40 10.87
CA GLU A 17 2.56 1.42 9.87
C GLU A 17 1.33 0.65 10.35
N THR A 18 0.43 0.33 9.43
CA THR A 18 -0.69 -0.58 9.63
C THR A 18 -0.80 -1.45 8.39
N SER A 19 -0.89 -2.77 8.56
CA SER A 19 -1.09 -3.69 7.44
C SER A 19 -2.33 -3.30 6.62
N ALA A 20 -2.20 -3.32 5.29
CA ALA A 20 -3.30 -3.06 4.37
C ALA A 20 -4.01 -4.35 3.92
N SER A 21 -3.60 -5.51 4.44
CA SER A 21 -4.14 -6.83 4.12
C SER A 21 -5.66 -6.88 4.30
N GLY A 22 -6.38 -7.29 3.25
CA GLY A 22 -7.84 -7.40 3.24
C GLY A 22 -8.59 -6.07 3.29
N ALA A 23 -7.90 -4.94 3.26
CA ALA A 23 -8.55 -3.63 3.34
C ALA A 23 -9.42 -3.36 2.11
N LYS A 24 -10.66 -2.90 2.35
CA LYS A 24 -11.56 -2.42 1.30
C LYS A 24 -11.45 -0.91 1.19
N GLY A 25 -11.33 -0.41 -0.03
CA GLY A 25 -11.18 1.01 -0.31
C GLY A 25 -11.65 1.38 -1.71
N MET A 26 -11.33 2.62 -2.11
CA MET A 26 -11.66 3.17 -3.41
C MET A 26 -10.38 3.63 -4.10
N LEU A 27 -10.18 3.24 -5.36
CA LEU A 27 -9.22 3.89 -6.23
C LEU A 27 -9.89 5.11 -6.85
N LEU A 28 -9.33 6.29 -6.59
CA LEU A 28 -9.86 7.56 -7.05
C LEU A 28 -9.03 8.09 -8.21
N ARG A 29 -9.70 8.47 -9.31
CA ARG A 29 -9.04 9.12 -10.43
C ARG A 29 -8.95 10.63 -10.18
N THR A 30 -7.74 11.19 -10.17
CA THR A 30 -7.54 12.65 -10.07
C THR A 30 -7.44 13.29 -11.46
N ASN A 31 -7.56 14.63 -11.52
CA ASN A 31 -7.42 15.39 -12.78
C ASN A 31 -5.96 15.52 -13.28
N SER A 32 -4.99 14.98 -12.54
CA SER A 32 -3.57 14.96 -12.90
C SER A 32 -3.25 13.67 -13.67
N PRO A 33 -2.31 13.64 -14.64
CA PRO A 33 -2.08 12.47 -15.46
C PRO A 33 -1.24 11.41 -14.72
N GLU A 34 -1.82 10.76 -13.71
CA GLU A 34 -1.34 9.47 -13.25
C GLU A 34 -2.14 8.38 -13.95
N LYS A 35 -1.45 7.57 -14.76
CA LYS A 35 -2.05 6.46 -15.50
C LYS A 35 -1.90 5.19 -14.67
N PHE A 36 -2.87 4.94 -13.80
CA PHE A 36 -3.02 3.62 -13.19
C PHE A 36 -3.59 2.64 -14.22
N PHE A 37 -3.07 1.41 -14.20
CA PHE A 37 -3.56 0.31 -15.01
C PHE A 37 -3.99 -0.84 -14.10
N PHE A 38 -5.05 -1.54 -14.50
CA PHE A 38 -5.43 -2.80 -13.89
C PHE A 38 -4.88 -3.94 -14.75
N ARG A 39 -4.01 -4.79 -14.18
CA ARG A 39 -3.40 -5.92 -14.89
C ARG A 39 -4.11 -7.23 -14.58
N VAL A 40 -4.42 -8.01 -15.62
CA VAL A 40 -4.95 -9.37 -15.49
C VAL A 40 -3.96 -10.36 -16.09
N TYR A 41 -3.43 -11.25 -15.25
CA TYR A 41 -2.61 -12.37 -15.69
C TYR A 41 -3.49 -13.51 -16.20
N ARG A 42 -3.08 -14.12 -17.31
CA ARG A 42 -3.70 -15.30 -17.92
C ARG A 42 -2.94 -16.56 -17.50
N GLY A 43 -3.61 -17.72 -17.61
CA GLY A 43 -3.02 -19.01 -17.24
C GLY A 43 -1.80 -19.44 -18.07
N ASP A 44 -1.57 -18.80 -19.21
CA ASP A 44 -0.39 -19.02 -20.08
C ASP A 44 0.81 -18.12 -19.69
N GLY A 45 0.71 -17.37 -18.58
CA GLY A 45 1.75 -16.45 -18.12
C GLY A 45 1.76 -15.10 -18.85
N THR A 46 0.89 -14.90 -19.84
CA THR A 46 0.69 -13.58 -20.46
C THR A 46 -0.19 -12.69 -19.57
N PHE A 47 -0.27 -11.41 -19.90
CA PHE A 47 -1.15 -10.47 -19.19
C PHE A 47 -1.73 -9.41 -20.12
N ASN A 48 -2.79 -8.74 -19.69
CA ASN A 48 -3.29 -7.52 -20.32
C ASN A 48 -3.41 -6.40 -19.28
N ASP A 49 -3.08 -5.19 -19.72
CA ASP A 49 -3.29 -3.98 -18.95
C ASP A 49 -4.54 -3.26 -19.44
N TYR A 50 -5.39 -2.87 -18.49
CA TYR A 50 -6.60 -2.11 -18.73
C TYR A 50 -6.44 -0.71 -18.15
N GLN A 51 -6.69 0.31 -18.97
CA GLN A 51 -6.79 1.66 -18.46
C GLN A 51 -8.02 1.78 -17.56
N ILE A 52 -7.85 2.40 -16.40
CA ILE A 52 -8.94 2.65 -15.47
C ILE A 52 -9.62 3.97 -15.87
N LEU A 53 -10.85 3.88 -16.38
CA LEU A 53 -11.70 5.02 -16.75
C LEU A 53 -12.85 5.23 -15.76
N HIS A 54 -12.81 4.53 -14.63
CA HIS A 54 -13.80 4.63 -13.56
C HIS A 54 -13.30 5.64 -12.53
N ASP A 55 -14.16 6.59 -12.13
CA ASP A 55 -13.73 7.67 -11.24
C ASP A 55 -13.54 7.16 -9.78
N ASP A 56 -14.46 6.31 -9.30
CA ASP A 56 -14.42 5.75 -7.94
C ASP A 56 -14.53 4.21 -7.95
N LEU A 57 -13.44 3.51 -8.26
CA LEU A 57 -13.46 2.04 -8.36
C LEU A 57 -13.25 1.40 -6.98
N SER A 58 -14.21 0.59 -6.50
CA SER A 58 -14.00 -0.17 -5.25
C SER A 58 -12.99 -1.29 -5.46
N VAL A 59 -12.05 -1.41 -4.53
CA VAL A 59 -10.98 -2.42 -4.54
C VAL A 59 -10.85 -3.07 -3.17
N THR A 60 -10.36 -4.30 -3.16
CA THR A 60 -9.89 -4.99 -1.96
C THR A 60 -8.42 -5.29 -2.15
N ILE A 61 -7.59 -4.93 -1.17
CA ILE A 61 -6.18 -5.28 -1.16
C ILE A 61 -6.10 -6.76 -0.74
N ASP A 62 -5.44 -7.56 -1.57
CA ASP A 62 -5.27 -8.99 -1.30
C ASP A 62 -4.50 -9.22 0.01
N GLU A 63 -4.77 -10.34 0.66
CA GLU A 63 -4.22 -10.61 1.99
C GLU A 63 -2.68 -10.65 1.98
N ASP A 64 -2.10 -11.13 0.88
CA ASP A 64 -0.66 -11.30 0.68
C ASP A 64 -0.05 -10.25 -0.28
N ALA A 65 -0.72 -9.12 -0.51
CA ALA A 65 -0.24 -8.08 -1.43
C ALA A 65 1.07 -7.39 -0.99
N LEU A 66 1.61 -7.73 0.19
CA LEU A 66 2.77 -7.07 0.79
C LEU A 66 2.59 -5.55 0.80
N ALA A 67 1.44 -5.10 1.27
CA ALA A 67 1.03 -3.70 1.25
C ALA A 67 0.68 -3.20 2.66
N SER A 68 1.05 -1.96 2.94
CA SER A 68 0.90 -1.31 4.24
C SER A 68 0.49 0.14 4.09
N PHE A 69 -0.38 0.60 4.99
CA PHE A 69 -0.67 2.01 5.18
C PHE A 69 0.37 2.61 6.12
N TYR A 70 0.83 3.82 5.77
CA TYR A 70 1.78 4.58 6.55
C TYR A 70 1.23 5.95 6.88
N GLU A 71 1.66 6.47 8.02
CA GLU A 71 1.53 7.86 8.42
C GLU A 71 2.89 8.37 8.90
N ASN A 72 3.35 9.50 8.36
CA ASN A 72 4.61 10.12 8.77
C ASN A 72 4.40 11.14 9.91
N GLU A 73 5.49 11.70 10.42
CA GLU A 73 5.46 12.68 11.52
C GLU A 73 4.71 13.98 11.18
N ASN A 74 4.53 14.29 9.89
CA ASN A 74 3.76 15.44 9.43
C ASN A 74 2.26 15.13 9.28
N GLY A 75 1.85 13.88 9.49
CA GLY A 75 0.48 13.40 9.30
C GLY A 75 0.14 13.04 7.85
N ASP A 76 1.12 13.02 6.94
CA ASP A 76 0.87 12.55 5.56
C ASP A 76 0.62 11.05 5.57
N LYS A 77 -0.44 10.62 4.90
CA LYS A 77 -0.85 9.22 4.79
C LYS A 77 -0.62 8.68 3.40
N PHE A 78 -0.06 7.48 3.29
CA PHE A 78 0.22 6.83 2.00
C PHE A 78 0.14 5.31 2.10
N LEU A 79 -0.12 4.65 0.97
CA LEU A 79 -0.10 3.20 0.80
C LEU A 79 1.17 2.85 0.01
N ASP A 80 1.95 1.92 0.53
CA ASP A 80 3.19 1.45 -0.12
C ASP A 80 3.42 -0.03 0.23
N HIS A 81 4.54 -0.59 -0.22
CA HIS A 81 4.98 -1.92 0.17
C HIS A 81 5.14 -2.06 1.68
N SER A 82 4.92 -3.27 2.18
CA SER A 82 5.11 -3.61 3.59
C SER A 82 6.59 -3.48 4.01
N PRO A 83 6.88 -3.22 5.30
CA PRO A 83 8.24 -2.89 5.75
C PRO A 83 9.30 -3.95 5.44
N ASN A 84 8.90 -5.22 5.42
CA ASN A 84 9.74 -6.37 5.11
C ASN A 84 10.30 -6.33 3.67
N VAL A 85 9.58 -5.74 2.71
CA VAL A 85 10.06 -5.57 1.32
C VAL A 85 11.29 -4.65 1.30
N PHE A 86 11.33 -3.66 2.18
CA PHE A 86 12.44 -2.71 2.31
C PHE A 86 13.51 -3.13 3.31
N GLY A 87 13.27 -4.21 4.08
CA GLY A 87 14.12 -4.62 5.20
C GLY A 87 14.12 -3.62 6.36
N TRP A 88 13.04 -2.88 6.57
CA TRP A 88 12.93 -1.95 7.70
C TRP A 88 12.63 -2.68 9.00
N GLU A 89 13.27 -2.22 10.08
CA GLU A 89 13.07 -2.79 11.39
C GLU A 89 11.86 -2.14 12.08
N THR A 90 11.01 -3.00 12.65
CA THR A 90 9.97 -2.56 13.59
C THR A 90 10.64 -2.06 14.86
N THR A 91 10.39 -0.82 15.25
CA THR A 91 10.81 -0.36 16.57
C THR A 91 9.77 -0.87 17.57
N GLN A 92 9.91 -2.12 18.01
CA GLN A 92 9.17 -2.59 19.19
C GLN A 92 9.67 -1.81 20.42
N PRO A 93 8.79 -1.51 21.41
CA PRO A 93 9.28 -1.10 22.72
C PRO A 93 10.18 -2.21 23.24
N LYS A 94 11.44 -1.88 23.56
CA LYS A 94 12.27 -2.79 24.34
C LYS A 94 11.54 -3.03 25.66
N ASN A 95 11.07 -4.26 25.88
CA ASN A 95 10.66 -4.74 27.20
C ASN A 95 11.82 -4.55 28.19
#